data_AF-A0A7J6QR52-F1
#
_entry.id   AF-A0A7J6QR52-F1
#
_cell.length_a   1.000
_cell.length_b   1.000
_cell.length_c   1.000
_cell.angle_alpha   90.00
_cell.angle_beta   90.00
_cell.angle_gamma   90.00
#
_symmetry.space_group_name_H-M   'P 1'
#
loop_
_entity.id
_entity.type
_entity.pdbx_description
1 polymer ?
#
loop_
_entity_poly.entity_id
_entity_poly.type
_entity_poly.pdbx_seq_one_letter_code
_entity_poly.pdbx_strand_id
1 'polypeptide(L)'
;FAMGVTQFGQMTAGSYCYIGSQGIVHGTAITLFNAGRLYLNVEDLKGKLFVTAGLGGMSGAQPKAAKICRAVSITAEVSEAALMKRVNQGWLDEYRRDASEVIELAKEALAAQRSVSLGYLGN
;
A
#
# COMPACT_ATOMS: atom_id res chain seq x y z
N PHE A 1 23.17 -16.04 -15.47
CA PHE A 1 23.48 -14.59 -15.53
C PHE A 1 24.97 -14.34 -15.75
N ALA A 2 25.87 -14.70 -14.81
CA ALA A 2 27.30 -14.38 -14.93
C ALA A 2 27.99 -14.95 -16.20
N MET A 3 27.65 -16.16 -16.63
CA MET A 3 28.15 -16.74 -17.89
C MET A 3 27.28 -16.39 -19.12
N GLY A 4 26.28 -15.52 -18.98
CA GLY A 4 25.40 -15.11 -20.08
C GLY A 4 24.31 -16.10 -20.53
N VAL A 5 24.24 -17.31 -19.94
CA VAL A 5 23.34 -18.38 -20.43
C VAL A 5 21.95 -18.43 -19.79
N THR A 6 21.63 -17.50 -18.88
CA THR A 6 20.30 -17.44 -18.24
C THR A 6 20.05 -16.08 -17.58
N GLN A 7 18.78 -15.69 -17.43
CA GLN A 7 18.33 -14.46 -16.79
C GLN A 7 17.11 -14.69 -15.89
N PHE A 8 16.87 -13.80 -14.91
CA PHE A 8 15.67 -13.82 -14.08
C PHE A 8 14.58 -12.95 -14.71
N GLY A 9 13.64 -13.59 -15.42
CA GLY A 9 12.60 -12.91 -16.17
C GLY A 9 11.35 -12.51 -15.37
N GLN A 10 11.19 -12.94 -14.11
CA GLN A 10 9.93 -12.78 -13.36
C GLN A 10 8.70 -13.26 -14.18
N MET A 11 7.49 -12.87 -13.79
CA MET A 11 6.27 -13.18 -14.56
C MET A 11 6.14 -12.32 -15.83
N THR A 12 6.23 -11.00 -15.70
CA THR A 12 5.88 -10.05 -16.77
C THR A 12 7.08 -9.32 -17.38
N ALA A 13 8.26 -9.41 -16.76
CA ALA A 13 9.44 -8.68 -17.25
C ALA A 13 10.08 -9.39 -18.46
N GLY A 14 10.29 -10.71 -18.38
CA GLY A 14 10.86 -11.51 -19.46
C GLY A 14 9.89 -11.86 -20.59
N SER A 15 8.60 -11.58 -20.39
CA SER A 15 7.53 -11.78 -21.37
C SER A 15 7.07 -10.48 -22.03
N TYR A 16 7.71 -9.34 -21.70
CA TYR A 16 7.47 -8.02 -22.30
C TYR A 16 6.02 -7.52 -22.18
N CYS A 17 5.31 -7.89 -21.11
CA CYS A 17 3.92 -7.51 -20.86
C CYS A 17 3.72 -6.75 -19.54
N TYR A 18 4.78 -6.17 -18.96
CA TYR A 18 4.68 -5.37 -17.75
C TYR A 18 4.05 -4.00 -18.04
N ILE A 19 2.88 -3.75 -17.44
CA ILE A 19 2.10 -2.51 -17.61
C ILE A 19 2.26 -1.53 -16.45
N GLY A 20 3.37 -1.62 -15.72
CA GLY A 20 3.56 -0.85 -14.50
C GLY A 20 2.75 -1.40 -13.33
N SER A 21 2.42 -0.52 -12.38
CA SER A 21 1.88 -0.89 -11.07
C SER A 21 0.35 -1.01 -11.03
N GLN A 22 -0.36 -0.70 -12.13
CA GLN A 22 -1.83 -0.77 -12.19
C GLN A 22 -2.38 -2.17 -11.89
N GLY A 23 -1.76 -3.22 -12.45
CA GLY A 23 -2.19 -4.61 -12.20
C GLY A 23 -2.10 -4.98 -10.72
N ILE A 24 -1.07 -4.51 -10.03
CA ILE A 24 -0.87 -4.78 -8.59
C ILE A 24 -1.85 -3.96 -7.74
N VAL A 25 -2.11 -2.68 -8.07
CA VAL A 25 -3.13 -1.88 -7.36
C VAL A 25 -4.49 -2.57 -7.40
N HIS A 26 -4.89 -3.07 -8.57
CA HIS A 26 -6.16 -3.78 -8.70
C HIS A 26 -6.17 -5.10 -7.92
N GLY A 27 -5.12 -5.93 -8.07
CA GLY A 27 -5.01 -7.19 -7.34
C GLY A 27 -5.08 -7.00 -5.83
N THR A 28 -4.33 -6.04 -5.28
CA THR A 28 -4.35 -5.73 -3.85
C THR A 28 -5.71 -5.22 -3.39
N ALA A 29 -6.42 -4.40 -4.19
CA ALA A 29 -7.78 -3.96 -3.84
C ALA A 29 -8.77 -5.14 -3.77
N ILE A 30 -8.69 -6.09 -4.71
CA ILE A 30 -9.50 -7.32 -4.67
C ILE A 30 -9.19 -8.11 -3.39
N THR A 31 -7.91 -8.25 -3.02
CA THR A 31 -7.51 -8.93 -1.78
C THR A 31 -8.13 -8.26 -0.56
N LEU A 32 -8.07 -6.92 -0.48
CA LEU A 32 -8.62 -6.17 0.65
C LEU A 32 -10.15 -6.24 0.73
N PHE A 33 -10.86 -6.16 -0.40
CA PHE A 33 -12.32 -6.36 -0.42
C PHE A 33 -12.71 -7.76 0.05
N ASN A 34 -12.00 -8.80 -0.41
CA ASN A 34 -12.29 -10.16 0.02
C ASN A 34 -11.94 -10.39 1.49
N ALA A 35 -10.85 -9.80 1.99
CA ALA A 35 -10.53 -9.83 3.42
C ALA A 35 -11.61 -9.14 4.25
N GLY A 36 -12.14 -8.00 3.79
CA GLY A 36 -13.27 -7.32 4.42
C GLY A 36 -14.52 -8.19 4.49
N ARG A 37 -14.89 -8.85 3.39
CA ARG A 37 -16.05 -9.76 3.33
C ARG A 37 -15.86 -10.98 4.23
N LEU A 38 -14.71 -11.65 4.12
CA LEU A 38 -14.45 -12.91 4.80
C LEU A 38 -14.25 -12.76 6.30
N TYR A 39 -13.49 -11.74 6.74
CA TYR A 39 -13.07 -11.62 8.14
C TYR A 39 -13.86 -10.58 8.93
N LEU A 40 -14.41 -9.57 8.26
CA LEU A 40 -15.09 -8.45 8.91
C LEU A 40 -16.59 -8.38 8.56
N ASN A 41 -17.06 -9.23 7.63
CA ASN A 41 -18.44 -9.26 7.13
C ASN A 41 -18.93 -7.89 6.64
N VAL A 42 -18.08 -7.18 5.88
CA VAL A 42 -18.37 -5.86 5.30
C VAL A 42 -18.09 -5.85 3.79
N GLU A 43 -18.82 -5.02 3.05
CA GLU A 43 -18.63 -4.85 1.60
C GLU A 43 -17.49 -3.87 1.23
N ASP A 44 -17.21 -2.89 2.09
CA ASP A 44 -16.05 -2.01 1.98
C ASP A 44 -15.35 -1.84 3.33
N LEU A 45 -14.16 -1.24 3.32
CA LEU A 45 -13.34 -1.05 4.52
C LEU A 45 -13.52 0.34 5.14
N LYS A 46 -14.64 1.02 4.87
CA LYS A 46 -14.91 2.34 5.47
C LYS A 46 -14.94 2.22 6.99
N GLY A 47 -14.15 3.07 7.66
CA GLY A 47 -14.00 3.02 9.13
C GLY A 47 -13.22 1.82 9.64
N LYS A 48 -12.51 1.09 8.77
CA LYS A 48 -11.57 0.03 9.15
C LYS A 48 -10.14 0.50 8.95
N LEU A 49 -9.25 0.00 9.80
CA LEU A 49 -7.81 0.25 9.74
C LEU A 49 -7.12 -0.92 9.04
N PHE A 50 -6.30 -0.61 8.04
CA PHE A 50 -5.41 -1.55 7.38
C PHE A 50 -3.95 -1.20 7.73
N VAL A 51 -3.23 -2.12 8.36
CA VAL A 51 -1.83 -1.94 8.75
C VAL A 51 -0.97 -2.91 7.94
N THR A 52 0.09 -2.40 7.31
CA THR A 52 1.02 -3.19 6.50
C THR A 52 2.41 -2.57 6.49
N ALA A 53 3.35 -3.17 5.77
CA ALA A 53 4.71 -2.69 5.59
C ALA A 53 5.20 -2.83 4.13
N GLY A 54 6.20 -2.03 3.79
CA GLY A 54 6.91 -2.02 2.52
C GLY A 54 6.25 -1.14 1.45
N LEU A 55 7.06 -0.30 0.81
CA LEU A 55 6.70 0.58 -0.30
C LEU A 55 7.61 0.38 -1.52
N GLY A 56 8.04 -0.86 -1.74
CA GLY A 56 8.83 -1.29 -2.89
C GLY A 56 8.06 -1.26 -4.22
N GLY A 57 8.54 -2.00 -5.23
CA GLY A 57 7.95 -1.98 -6.58
C GLY A 57 6.49 -2.44 -6.63
N MET A 58 6.17 -3.54 -5.94
CA MET A 58 4.81 -4.09 -5.85
C MET A 58 4.07 -3.59 -4.60
N SER A 59 4.73 -3.64 -3.44
CA SER A 59 4.15 -3.25 -2.15
C SER A 59 3.82 -1.75 -2.05
N GLY A 60 4.42 -0.90 -2.91
CA GLY A 60 4.03 0.50 -3.05
C GLY A 60 2.58 0.73 -3.50
N ALA A 61 1.90 -0.29 -4.05
CA ALA A 61 0.50 -0.20 -4.45
C ALA A 61 -0.50 -0.30 -3.28
N GLN A 62 -0.07 -0.82 -2.12
CA GLN A 62 -0.93 -1.08 -0.97
C GLN A 62 -1.67 0.16 -0.44
N PRO A 63 -1.03 1.34 -0.27
CA PRO A 63 -1.71 2.53 0.23
C PRO A 63 -2.82 3.01 -0.73
N LYS A 64 -2.56 2.92 -2.05
CA LYS A 64 -3.55 3.28 -3.08
C LYS A 64 -4.71 2.30 -3.11
N ALA A 65 -4.44 1.01 -3.00
CA ALA A 65 -5.46 -0.04 -2.93
C ALA A 65 -6.35 0.12 -1.70
N ALA A 66 -5.76 0.38 -0.53
CA ALA A 66 -6.51 0.63 0.70
C ALA A 66 -7.43 1.85 0.58
N LYS A 67 -6.97 2.92 -0.09
CA LYS A 67 -7.79 4.10 -0.39
C LYS A 67 -8.97 3.80 -1.32
N ILE A 68 -8.78 2.95 -2.34
CA ILE A 68 -9.86 2.46 -3.20
C ILE A 68 -10.90 1.68 -2.39
N CYS A 69 -10.45 0.85 -1.44
CA CYS A 69 -11.32 0.12 -0.51
C CYS A 69 -11.92 0.99 0.61
N ARG A 70 -11.67 2.30 0.61
CA ARG A 70 -12.13 3.28 1.62
C ARG A 70 -11.59 3.06 3.03
N ALA A 71 -10.50 2.30 3.18
CA ALA A 71 -9.84 2.10 4.46
C ALA A 71 -9.05 3.35 4.89
N VAL A 72 -8.82 3.46 6.20
CA VAL A 72 -7.64 4.17 6.72
C VAL A 72 -6.49 3.19 6.66
N SER A 73 -5.32 3.61 6.18
CA SER A 73 -4.15 2.74 6.11
C SER A 73 -2.91 3.32 6.75
N ILE A 74 -2.12 2.45 7.37
CA ILE A 74 -0.76 2.73 7.84
C ILE A 74 0.18 1.78 7.10
N THR A 75 1.20 2.31 6.43
CA THR A 75 2.26 1.52 5.79
C THR A 75 3.62 1.90 6.36
N ALA A 76 4.26 0.97 7.06
CA ALA A 76 5.63 1.13 7.54
C ALA A 76 6.64 0.98 6.40
N GLU A 77 7.66 1.84 6.36
CA GLU A 77 8.74 1.78 5.38
C GLU A 77 10.01 2.40 5.98
N VAL A 78 11.14 1.72 5.83
CA VAL A 78 12.44 2.18 6.34
C VAL A 78 13.13 3.18 5.41
N SER A 79 12.78 3.17 4.12
CA SER A 79 13.33 4.04 3.09
C SER A 79 12.48 5.30 2.90
N GLU A 80 13.00 6.43 3.38
CA GLU A 80 12.37 7.74 3.16
C GLU A 80 12.20 8.07 1.67
N ALA A 81 13.14 7.62 0.82
CA ALA A 81 13.04 7.79 -0.62
C ALA A 81 11.83 7.06 -1.22
N ALA A 82 11.50 5.86 -0.71
CA ALA A 82 10.30 5.13 -1.14
C ALA A 82 9.02 5.81 -0.68
N LEU A 83 8.98 6.34 0.55
CA LEU A 83 7.86 7.13 1.07
C LEU A 83 7.64 8.40 0.24
N MET A 84 8.67 9.23 0.07
CA MET A 84 8.59 10.46 -0.73
C MET A 84 8.13 10.18 -2.15
N LYS A 85 8.63 9.11 -2.78
CA LYS A 85 8.19 8.72 -4.12
C LYS A 85 6.68 8.44 -4.15
N ARG A 86 6.09 7.88 -3.10
CA ARG A 86 4.67 7.48 -3.04
C ARG A 86 3.79 8.68 -2.72
N VAL A 87 4.28 9.61 -1.90
CA VAL A 87 3.65 10.91 -1.69
C VAL A 87 3.59 11.69 -2.99
N ASN A 88 4.70 11.81 -3.70
CA ASN A 88 4.76 12.54 -4.98
C ASN A 88 3.88 11.90 -6.07
N GLN A 89 3.63 10.59 -5.99
CA GLN A 89 2.71 9.88 -6.88
C GLN A 89 1.23 10.06 -6.50
N GLY A 90 0.92 10.63 -5.33
CA GLY A 90 -0.45 10.70 -4.79
C GLY A 90 -1.00 9.33 -4.38
N TRP A 91 -0.12 8.41 -3.99
CA TRP A 91 -0.45 7.05 -3.56
C TRP A 91 -0.47 6.95 -2.04
N LEU A 92 0.44 7.67 -1.40
CA LEU A 92 0.49 7.93 0.03
C LEU A 92 0.09 9.40 0.26
N ASP A 93 -0.74 9.68 1.26
CA ASP A 93 -1.16 11.06 1.53
C ASP A 93 -0.08 11.81 2.32
N GLU A 94 0.44 11.20 3.39
CA GLU A 94 1.52 11.76 4.19
C GLU A 94 2.25 10.68 4.99
N TYR A 95 3.39 11.03 5.60
CA TYR A 95 4.11 10.14 6.52
C TYR A 95 4.71 10.90 7.70
N ARG A 96 5.00 10.18 8.79
CA ARG A 96 5.73 10.69 9.97
C ARG A 96 6.80 9.69 10.41
N ARG A 97 7.74 10.16 11.22
CA ARG A 97 8.81 9.35 11.82
C ARG A 97 8.43 8.83 13.21
N ASP A 98 7.50 9.50 13.87
CA ASP A 98 7.00 9.09 15.17
C ASP A 98 5.76 8.20 15.00
N ALA A 99 5.81 7.00 15.59
CA ALA A 99 4.71 6.04 15.48
C ALA A 99 3.44 6.51 16.21
N SER A 100 3.58 7.21 17.34
CA SER A 100 2.45 7.75 18.08
C SER A 100 1.71 8.80 17.28
N GLU A 101 2.42 9.69 16.59
CA GLU A 101 1.79 10.67 15.66
C GLU A 101 0.97 9.97 14.56
N VAL A 102 1.53 8.94 13.92
CA VAL A 102 0.81 8.18 12.86
C VAL A 102 -0.44 7.51 13.42
N ILE A 103 -0.35 6.94 14.63
CA ILE A 103 -1.48 6.28 15.29
C ILE A 103 -2.60 7.28 15.62
N GLU A 104 -2.26 8.46 16.14
CA GLU A 104 -3.27 9.49 16.45
C GLU A 104 -3.96 10.00 15.18
N LEU A 105 -3.21 10.29 14.12
CA LEU A 105 -3.78 10.65 12.81
C LEU A 105 -4.71 9.56 12.25
N ALA A 106 -4.34 8.29 12.42
CA ALA A 106 -5.18 7.17 12.00
C ALA A 106 -6.48 7.11 12.82
N LYS A 107 -6.42 7.30 14.14
CA LYS A 107 -7.61 7.35 15.00
C LYS A 107 -8.55 8.49 14.62
N GLU A 108 -8.01 9.68 14.37
CA GLU A 108 -8.79 10.84 13.91
C GLU A 108 -9.48 10.56 12.57
N ALA A 109 -8.76 9.96 11.61
CA ALA A 109 -9.32 9.60 10.32
C ALA A 109 -10.40 8.52 10.43
N LEU A 110 -10.22 7.53 11.30
CA LEU A 110 -11.22 6.49 11.59
C LEU A 110 -12.49 7.10 12.18
N ALA A 111 -12.37 7.98 13.18
CA ALA A 111 -13.50 8.68 13.80
C ALA A 111 -14.26 9.55 12.79
N ALA A 112 -13.54 10.24 11.91
CA ALA A 112 -14.11 11.04 10.83
C ALA A 112 -14.59 10.21 9.62
N GLN A 113 -14.41 8.87 9.64
CA GLN A 113 -14.63 7.96 8.52
C GLN A 113 -14.01 8.43 7.18
N ARG A 114 -12.85 9.08 7.26
CA ARG A 114 -12.09 9.54 6.09
C ARG A 114 -11.15 8.43 5.63
N SER A 115 -11.06 8.22 4.32
CA SER A 115 -10.06 7.32 3.76
C SER A 115 -8.75 8.08 3.53
N VAL A 116 -7.73 7.72 4.31
CA VAL A 116 -6.39 8.31 4.24
C VAL A 116 -5.33 7.22 4.20
N SER A 117 -4.22 7.50 3.53
CA SER A 117 -3.05 6.63 3.52
C SER A 117 -1.86 7.27 4.21
N LEU A 118 -1.48 6.73 5.37
CA LEU A 118 -0.43 7.23 6.24
C LEU A 118 0.81 6.34 6.15
N GLY A 119 1.98 6.96 6.09
CA GLY A 119 3.27 6.27 6.14
C GLY A 119 3.92 6.40 7.50
N TYR A 120 4.61 5.36 7.92
CA TYR A 120 5.52 5.40 9.07
C TYR A 120 6.95 5.19 8.56
N LEU A 121 7.81 6.19 8.74
CA LEU A 121 9.24 6.08 8.44
C LEU A 121 9.95 5.38 9.61
N GLY A 122 10.03 4.06 9.54
CA GLY A 122 10.59 3.24 10.60
C GLY A 122 10.45 1.74 10.33
N ASN A 123 10.84 0.95 11.34
CA ASN A 123 10.70 -0.50 11.40
C ASN A 123 9.70 -0.85 12.51
#